data_AF-A0A534GYU5-F1
#
_entry.id   AF-A0A534GYU5-F1
#
_cell.length_a   1.000
_cell.length_b   1.000
_cell.length_c   1.000
_cell.angle_alpha   90.00
_cell.angle_beta   90.00
_cell.angle_gamma   90.00
#
_symmetry.space_group_name_H-M   'P 1'
#
loop_
_entity.id
_entity.type
_entity.pdbx_description
1 polymer ?
#
loop_
_entity_poly.entity_id
_entity_poly.type
_entity_poly.pdbx_seq_one_letter_code
_entity_poly.pdbx_strand_id
1 'polypeptide(L)'
;MRLLDHIAQCTEPFVVRQDRGDVWRLAGANDFALPLARCPLRYVLNDELVRTCTALAYSEGDELSGCLDLLRIPAEQLWVEWNEAARREELVRALPECTGGATADILRTGILISADPLGRSGSLRTFWLTRREPQEPLLAAVETLIDLDGGPSTCPPEALLQGEAIAVFDSRNPQVDRLLQCAGFRLEPSWQRYYFSVATGAETRAQVIERSLAAVAFDLPILLALFLLMAVRDDLAQLPVKPFRLNAKRARLGRRPLLEHIELSAPVFAGASVSLDGARGTRRGPRFHHVRGHLVRRRNTIYWRGPHWRGHVRLGSVRTRTVELRLPG
;
A
#
# COMPACT_ATOMS: atom_id res chain seq x y z
N MET A 1 13.69 15.00 -0.96
CA MET A 1 13.89 13.97 0.09
C MET A 1 12.69 13.06 0.06
N ARG A 2 12.88 11.76 0.35
CA ARG A 2 11.80 10.77 0.43
C ARG A 2 11.22 10.73 1.84
N LEU A 3 10.02 10.18 2.03
CA LEU A 3 9.41 10.08 3.38
C LEU A 3 10.34 9.33 4.35
N LEU A 4 11.01 8.28 3.88
CA LEU A 4 12.00 7.56 4.68
C LEU A 4 13.16 8.43 5.18
N ASP A 5 13.59 9.43 4.41
CA ASP A 5 14.63 10.36 4.83
C ASP A 5 14.11 11.31 5.92
N HIS A 6 12.85 11.73 5.83
CA HIS A 6 12.20 12.58 6.83
C HIS A 6 12.06 11.84 8.16
N ILE A 7 11.61 10.59 8.14
CA ILE A 7 11.50 9.74 9.34
C ILE A 7 12.88 9.53 9.97
N ALA A 8 13.90 9.15 9.19
CA ALA A 8 15.25 8.93 9.69
C ALA A 8 15.92 10.19 10.28
N GLN A 9 15.43 11.37 9.92
CA GLN A 9 15.92 12.66 10.42
C GLN A 9 15.06 13.21 11.56
N CYS A 10 13.93 12.60 11.87
CA CYS A 10 13.03 13.00 12.95
C CYS A 10 13.66 12.68 14.32
N THR A 11 13.84 13.70 15.15
CA THR A 11 14.41 13.59 16.51
C THR A 11 13.40 13.89 17.61
N GLU A 12 12.46 14.78 17.32
CA GLU A 12 11.54 15.27 18.34
C GLU A 12 10.47 14.22 18.65
N PRO A 13 10.20 13.95 19.94
CA PRO A 13 9.12 13.07 20.32
C PRO A 13 7.77 13.69 19.94
N PHE A 14 6.81 12.84 19.55
CA PHE A 14 5.45 13.30 19.32
C PHE A 14 4.73 13.51 20.66
N VAL A 15 4.31 14.75 20.93
CA VAL A 15 3.72 15.15 22.20
C VAL A 15 2.39 15.87 21.96
N VAL A 16 1.34 15.41 22.64
CA VAL A 16 0.03 16.05 22.65
C VAL A 16 -0.18 16.73 23.99
N ARG A 17 -0.58 18.01 23.95
CA ARG A 17 -0.96 18.80 25.12
C ARG A 17 -2.46 18.99 25.15
N GLN A 18 -3.11 18.66 26.26
CA GLN A 18 -4.53 18.94 26.45
C GLN A 18 -4.74 20.31 27.07
N ASP A 19 -5.92 20.89 26.85
CA ASP A 19 -6.31 22.20 27.40
C ASP A 19 -6.24 22.26 28.94
N ARG A 20 -6.35 21.11 29.61
CA ARG A 20 -6.23 20.98 31.07
C ARG A 20 -4.78 20.94 31.57
N GLY A 21 -3.80 20.98 30.68
CA GLY A 21 -2.37 20.97 31.00
C GLY A 21 -1.70 19.59 30.95
N ASP A 22 -2.47 18.50 30.76
CA ASP A 22 -1.92 17.16 30.64
C ASP A 22 -1.08 17.00 29.37
N VAL A 23 0.09 16.37 29.52
CA VAL A 23 1.06 16.16 28.44
C VAL A 23 1.24 14.67 28.18
N TRP A 24 0.98 14.24 26.94
CA TRP A 24 1.08 12.84 26.53
C TRP A 24 2.19 12.69 25.49
N ARG A 25 3.18 11.83 25.76
CA ARG A 25 4.16 11.39 24.75
C ARG A 25 3.58 10.17 24.04
N LEU A 26 3.23 10.34 22.76
CA LEU A 26 2.68 9.28 21.92
C LEU A 26 3.77 8.77 20.98
N ALA A 27 3.57 7.55 20.46
CA ALA A 27 4.44 6.99 19.45
C ALA A 27 4.40 7.87 18.20
N GLY A 28 5.57 8.30 17.75
CA GLY A 28 5.75 9.16 16.59
C GLY A 28 6.75 8.59 15.58
N ALA A 29 6.94 9.31 14.48
CA ALA A 29 7.93 8.92 13.47
C ALA A 29 9.36 8.85 14.02
N ASN A 30 9.72 9.68 15.01
CA ASN A 30 11.02 9.66 15.66
C ASN A 30 11.36 8.29 16.28
N ASP A 31 10.36 7.57 16.79
CA ASP A 31 10.53 6.27 17.46
C ASP A 31 10.92 5.17 16.46
N PHE A 32 10.69 5.42 15.18
CA PHE A 32 11.00 4.52 14.08
C PHE A 32 12.19 4.98 13.21
N ALA A 33 12.83 6.10 13.57
CA ALA A 33 13.99 6.62 12.84
C ALA A 33 15.15 5.59 12.76
N LEU A 34 15.49 4.97 13.89
CA LEU A 34 16.56 3.97 13.94
C LEU A 34 16.14 2.62 13.32
N PRO A 35 14.97 2.04 13.63
CA PRO A 35 14.46 0.87 12.91
C PRO A 35 14.47 1.05 11.39
N LEU A 36 13.99 2.19 10.88
CA LEU A 36 13.96 2.46 9.45
C LEU A 36 15.36 2.61 8.84
N ALA A 37 16.29 3.25 9.55
CA ALA A 37 17.68 3.34 9.12
C ALA A 37 18.36 1.97 9.04
N ARG A 38 18.01 1.05 9.96
CA ARG A 38 18.54 -0.33 10.00
C ARG A 38 17.83 -1.30 9.06
N CYS A 39 16.66 -0.94 8.53
CA CYS A 39 15.92 -1.76 7.57
C CYS A 39 16.84 -2.13 6.38
N PRO A 40 17.05 -3.40 6.03
CA PRO A 40 17.99 -3.77 4.98
C PRO A 40 17.42 -3.49 3.58
N LEU A 41 16.10 -3.55 3.42
CA LEU A 41 15.42 -3.44 2.14
C LEU A 41 14.44 -2.28 2.14
N ARG A 42 14.67 -1.28 1.27
CA ARG A 42 13.83 -0.09 1.13
C ARG A 42 13.42 0.07 -0.32
N TYR A 43 12.14 -0.13 -0.62
CA TYR A 43 11.55 0.11 -1.92
C TYR A 43 10.82 1.44 -1.97
N VAL A 44 11.05 2.18 -3.05
CA VAL A 44 10.26 3.35 -3.43
C VAL A 44 9.59 3.03 -4.77
N LEU A 45 8.27 2.91 -4.76
CA LEU A 45 7.51 2.53 -5.95
C LEU A 45 7.37 3.73 -6.88
N ASN A 46 7.58 3.52 -8.17
CA ASN A 46 7.22 4.51 -9.18
C ASN A 46 5.69 4.60 -9.35
N ASP A 47 5.22 5.73 -9.86
CA ASP A 47 3.77 5.99 -9.98
C ASP A 47 3.03 4.95 -10.84
N GLU A 48 3.70 4.35 -11.84
CA GLU A 48 3.11 3.33 -12.70
C GLU A 48 2.88 1.99 -11.97
N LEU A 49 3.86 1.54 -11.19
CA LEU A 49 3.73 0.35 -10.36
C LEU A 49 2.67 0.57 -9.28
N VAL A 50 2.60 1.77 -8.68
CA VAL A 50 1.54 2.13 -7.71
C VAL A 50 0.16 2.00 -8.34
N ARG A 51 -0.04 2.56 -9.54
CA ARG A 51 -1.30 2.43 -10.28
C ARG A 51 -1.61 0.97 -10.61
N THR A 52 -0.60 0.19 -11.02
CA THR A 52 -0.79 -1.24 -11.32
C THR A 52 -1.21 -2.04 -10.09
N CYS A 53 -0.53 -1.85 -8.95
CA CYS A 53 -0.89 -2.50 -7.70
C CYS A 53 -2.28 -2.07 -7.22
N THR A 54 -2.62 -0.79 -7.36
CA THR A 54 -3.94 -0.26 -6.99
C THR A 54 -5.04 -0.86 -7.88
N ALA A 55 -4.85 -0.90 -9.19
CA ALA A 55 -5.82 -1.51 -10.11
C ALA A 55 -6.02 -3.00 -9.80
N LEU A 56 -4.92 -3.75 -9.59
CA LEU A 56 -4.98 -5.17 -9.25
C LEU A 56 -5.75 -5.41 -7.94
N ALA A 57 -5.42 -4.64 -6.90
CA ALA A 57 -6.05 -4.77 -5.59
C ALA A 57 -7.55 -4.46 -5.60
N TYR A 58 -7.97 -3.45 -6.37
CA TYR A 58 -9.32 -2.87 -6.28
C TYR A 58 -10.23 -3.16 -7.48
N SER A 59 -9.72 -3.75 -8.57
CA SER A 59 -10.51 -4.14 -9.75
C SER A 59 -10.49 -5.65 -10.01
N GLU A 60 -9.46 -6.34 -9.52
CA GLU A 60 -9.21 -7.77 -9.69
C GLU A 60 -8.99 -8.47 -8.33
N GLY A 61 -9.61 -7.95 -7.25
CA GLY A 61 -9.37 -8.41 -5.88
C GLY A 61 -9.76 -9.87 -5.64
N ASP A 62 -10.68 -10.42 -6.42
CA ASP A 62 -11.05 -11.84 -6.41
C ASP A 62 -9.90 -12.75 -6.88
N GLU A 63 -9.15 -12.32 -7.89
CA GLU A 63 -7.98 -13.06 -8.38
C GLU A 63 -6.83 -12.98 -7.35
N LEU A 64 -6.62 -11.80 -6.77
CA LEU A 64 -5.59 -11.58 -5.75
C LEU A 64 -5.88 -12.37 -4.45
N SER A 65 -7.12 -12.34 -3.96
CA SER A 65 -7.53 -13.07 -2.75
C SER A 65 -7.46 -14.59 -2.95
N GLY A 66 -7.72 -15.06 -4.17
CA GLY A 66 -7.48 -16.46 -4.52
C GLY A 66 -6.02 -16.88 -4.38
N CYS A 67 -5.06 -15.94 -4.42
CA CYS A 67 -3.62 -16.23 -4.44
C CYS A 67 -2.92 -16.05 -3.08
N LEU A 68 -3.66 -15.80 -1.99
CA LEU A 68 -3.06 -15.56 -0.65
C LEU A 68 -2.24 -16.74 -0.15
N ASP A 69 -2.59 -17.98 -0.50
CA ASP A 69 -1.86 -19.22 -0.17
C ASP A 69 -0.43 -19.22 -0.74
N LEU A 70 -0.25 -18.60 -1.90
CA LEU A 70 1.01 -18.53 -2.62
C LEU A 70 1.84 -17.27 -2.29
N LEU A 71 1.24 -16.28 -1.64
CA LEU A 71 1.91 -15.03 -1.26
C LEU A 71 2.91 -15.21 -0.14
N ARG A 72 4.00 -14.44 -0.21
CA ARG A 72 5.01 -14.31 0.84
C ARG A 72 5.44 -12.85 0.90
N ILE A 73 5.59 -12.31 2.11
CA ILE A 73 6.27 -11.02 2.32
C ILE A 73 7.75 -11.24 1.93
N PRO A 74 8.34 -10.41 1.05
CA PRO A 74 9.60 -10.74 0.39
C PRO A 74 10.84 -10.59 1.28
N ALA A 75 10.71 -10.01 2.48
CA ALA A 75 11.79 -9.90 3.46
C ALA A 75 11.23 -9.73 4.88
N GLU A 76 11.99 -10.19 5.88
CA GLU A 76 11.67 -10.02 7.31
C GLU A 76 11.60 -8.55 7.74
N GLN A 77 12.37 -7.68 7.09
CA GLN A 77 12.41 -6.25 7.37
C GLN A 77 12.39 -5.49 6.05
N LEU A 78 11.28 -4.82 5.78
CA LEU A 78 11.03 -4.17 4.50
C LEU A 78 10.38 -2.79 4.69
N TRP A 79 10.84 -1.82 3.92
CA TRP A 79 10.16 -0.54 3.76
C TRP A 79 9.59 -0.42 2.35
N VAL A 80 8.36 0.04 2.22
CA VAL A 80 7.72 0.35 0.93
C VAL A 80 7.15 1.76 1.00
N GLU A 81 7.53 2.65 0.07
CA GLU A 81 7.03 4.01 -0.04
C GLU A 81 6.46 4.29 -1.42
N TRP A 82 5.39 5.08 -1.50
CA TRP A 82 4.80 5.53 -2.74
C TRP A 82 4.32 6.99 -2.71
N ASN A 83 4.03 7.51 -3.90
CA ASN A 83 3.34 8.78 -4.10
C ASN A 83 1.82 8.57 -3.98
N GLU A 84 1.19 9.24 -3.02
CA GLU A 84 -0.24 9.05 -2.74
C GLU A 84 -1.13 9.58 -3.87
N ALA A 85 -0.65 10.57 -4.64
CA ALA A 85 -1.39 11.09 -5.80
C ALA A 85 -1.65 9.99 -6.85
N ALA A 86 -0.65 9.15 -7.13
CA ALA A 86 -0.75 8.09 -8.12
C ALA A 86 -1.75 6.99 -7.69
N ARG A 87 -1.73 6.62 -6.41
CA ARG A 87 -2.71 5.69 -5.83
C ARG A 87 -4.12 6.28 -5.92
N ARG A 88 -4.30 7.52 -5.48
CA ARG A 88 -5.62 8.17 -5.47
C ARG A 88 -6.22 8.26 -6.86
N GLU A 89 -5.43 8.66 -7.86
CA GLU A 89 -5.90 8.74 -9.25
C GLU A 89 -6.44 7.41 -9.78
N GLU A 90 -5.83 6.29 -9.41
CA GLU A 90 -6.30 4.96 -9.84
C GLU A 90 -7.43 4.44 -8.95
N LEU A 91 -7.40 4.71 -7.64
CA LEU A 91 -8.49 4.33 -6.73
C LEU A 91 -9.82 4.97 -7.15
N VAL A 92 -9.80 6.25 -7.57
CA VAL A 92 -10.98 6.94 -8.13
C VAL A 92 -11.50 6.25 -9.39
N ARG A 93 -10.63 5.61 -10.18
CA ARG A 93 -11.02 4.87 -11.38
C ARG A 93 -11.57 3.49 -11.06
N ALA A 94 -10.94 2.79 -10.13
CA ALA A 94 -11.32 1.43 -9.73
C ALA A 94 -12.60 1.43 -8.88
N LEU A 95 -12.74 2.40 -7.98
CA LEU A 95 -13.83 2.55 -7.02
C LEU A 95 -14.42 3.98 -7.05
N PRO A 96 -15.14 4.37 -8.12
CA PRO A 96 -15.69 5.71 -8.26
C PRO A 96 -16.70 6.09 -7.16
N GLU A 97 -17.35 5.11 -6.53
CA GLU A 97 -18.30 5.31 -5.43
C GLU A 97 -17.63 5.65 -4.08
N CYS A 98 -16.31 5.43 -3.96
CA CYS A 98 -15.53 5.72 -2.75
C CYS A 98 -14.93 7.14 -2.75
N THR A 99 -15.31 8.00 -3.71
CA THR A 99 -14.73 9.34 -3.95
C THR A 99 -15.14 10.43 -2.93
N GLY A 100 -16.03 10.12 -1.99
CA GLY A 100 -16.67 11.11 -1.11
C GLY A 100 -15.95 11.43 0.21
N GLY A 101 -14.89 10.69 0.58
CA GLY A 101 -14.11 10.99 1.78
C GLY A 101 -13.13 12.13 1.50
N ALA A 102 -13.04 13.13 2.38
CA ALA A 102 -11.95 14.09 2.38
C ALA A 102 -10.63 13.35 2.61
N THR A 103 -10.05 12.80 1.53
CA THR A 103 -8.73 12.16 1.59
C THR A 103 -7.78 13.22 2.07
N ALA A 104 -7.15 12.94 3.20
CA ALA A 104 -6.17 13.80 3.83
C ALA A 104 -5.18 14.30 2.78
N ASP A 105 -4.68 15.51 3.01
CA ASP A 105 -3.74 16.23 2.16
C ASP A 105 -2.36 15.54 2.12
N ILE A 106 -2.33 14.26 1.77
CA ILE A 106 -1.17 13.37 1.83
C ILE A 106 -0.38 13.48 0.52
N LEU A 107 0.94 13.62 0.66
CA LEU A 107 1.90 13.62 -0.44
C LEU A 107 2.45 12.22 -0.70
N ARG A 108 2.89 11.57 0.37
CA ARG A 108 3.61 10.31 0.34
C ARG A 108 3.13 9.46 1.49
N THR A 109 3.02 8.18 1.23
CA THR A 109 2.71 7.15 2.20
C THR A 109 3.84 6.13 2.17
N GLY A 110 4.20 5.61 3.33
CA GLY A 110 5.20 4.55 3.41
C GLY A 110 4.94 3.64 4.59
N ILE A 111 5.31 2.38 4.44
CA ILE A 111 5.03 1.33 5.41
C ILE A 111 6.35 0.63 5.75
N LEU A 112 6.65 0.59 7.04
CA LEU A 112 7.68 -0.28 7.60
C LEU A 112 7.04 -1.61 7.99
N ILE A 113 7.57 -2.69 7.46
CA ILE A 113 7.05 -4.05 7.57
C ILE A 113 8.07 -4.89 8.33
N SER A 114 7.60 -5.58 9.36
CA SER A 114 8.31 -6.66 10.05
C SER A 114 7.57 -7.96 9.82
N ALA A 115 8.21 -8.93 9.18
CA ALA A 115 7.61 -10.23 8.86
C ALA A 115 8.34 -11.37 9.57
N ASP A 116 7.63 -12.48 9.76
CA ASP A 116 8.25 -13.73 10.17
C ASP A 116 9.24 -14.25 9.10
N PRO A 117 10.13 -15.20 9.44
CA PRO A 117 11.09 -15.76 8.48
C PRO A 117 10.46 -16.47 7.27
N LEU A 118 9.19 -16.90 7.40
CA LEU A 118 8.46 -17.55 6.32
C LEU A 118 7.71 -16.54 5.44
N GLY A 119 7.70 -15.25 5.78
CA GLY A 119 6.91 -14.21 5.13
C GLY A 119 5.40 -14.47 5.15
N ARG A 120 4.88 -15.23 6.12
CA ARG A 120 3.43 -15.56 6.21
C ARG A 120 2.66 -14.64 7.14
N SER A 121 3.32 -14.13 8.17
CA SER A 121 2.74 -13.20 9.13
C SER A 121 3.67 -12.03 9.41
N GLY A 122 3.14 -10.95 9.97
CA GLY A 122 3.94 -9.77 10.29
C GLY A 122 3.15 -8.59 10.83
N SER A 123 3.83 -7.47 11.02
CA SER A 123 3.22 -6.20 11.40
C SER A 123 3.71 -5.04 10.53
N LEU A 124 2.82 -4.06 10.36
CA LEU A 124 2.95 -2.92 9.46
C LEU A 124 2.75 -1.64 10.25
N ARG A 125 3.68 -0.71 10.04
CA ARG A 125 3.61 0.67 10.56
C ARG A 125 3.51 1.63 9.40
N THR A 126 2.36 2.28 9.27
CA THR A 126 2.08 3.25 8.20
C THR A 126 2.49 4.65 8.63
N PHE A 127 3.17 5.36 7.73
CA PHE A 127 3.60 6.74 7.87
C PHE A 127 3.16 7.55 6.66
N TRP A 128 3.04 8.87 6.83
CA TRP A 128 2.78 9.77 5.71
C TRP A 128 3.37 11.16 5.91
N LEU A 129 3.55 11.88 4.79
CA LEU A 129 3.76 13.33 4.77
C LEU A 129 2.50 14.01 4.25
N THR A 130 2.17 15.17 4.81
CA THR A 130 1.07 16.01 4.30
C THR A 130 1.60 17.17 3.44
N ARG A 131 0.78 17.80 2.59
CA ARG A 131 1.20 19.01 1.84
C ARG A 131 1.27 20.23 2.75
N ARG A 132 0.45 20.27 3.81
CA ARG A 132 0.51 21.31 4.85
C ARG A 132 1.85 21.30 5.58
N GLU A 133 2.33 20.12 5.95
CA GLU A 133 3.56 19.93 6.72
C GLU A 133 4.47 18.91 6.03
N PRO A 134 5.07 19.28 4.88
CA PRO A 134 5.80 18.34 4.02
C PRO A 134 7.16 17.91 4.60
N GLN A 135 7.51 18.39 5.79
CA GLN A 135 8.73 18.05 6.50
C GLN A 135 8.48 17.22 7.77
N GLU A 136 7.23 17.09 8.22
CA GLU A 136 6.86 16.41 9.46
C GLU A 136 6.19 15.07 9.13
N PRO A 137 6.93 13.95 9.24
CA PRO A 137 6.35 12.64 9.02
C PRO A 137 5.42 12.27 10.18
N LEU A 138 4.21 11.85 9.84
CA LEU A 138 3.22 11.36 10.80
C LEU A 138 3.22 9.83 10.80
N LEU A 139 2.95 9.24 11.97
CA LEU A 139 2.77 7.81 12.18
C LEU A 139 1.28 7.52 12.41
N ALA A 140 0.77 6.44 11.83
CA ALA A 140 -0.56 5.93 12.14
C ALA A 140 -0.67 5.51 13.61
N ALA A 141 -1.76 5.88 14.26
CA ALA A 141 -2.08 5.39 15.61
C ALA A 141 -2.35 3.87 15.64
N VAL A 142 -2.60 3.25 14.48
CA VAL A 142 -2.92 1.83 14.31
C VAL A 142 -1.74 1.09 13.70
N GLU A 143 -1.43 -0.06 14.29
CA GLU A 143 -0.61 -1.11 13.70
C GLU A 143 -1.51 -2.09 12.95
N THR A 144 -1.13 -2.41 11.71
CA THR A 144 -1.79 -3.47 10.94
C THR A 144 -1.00 -4.76 11.12
N LEU A 145 -1.66 -5.82 11.54
CA LEU A 145 -1.14 -7.18 11.66
C LEU A 145 -1.55 -7.94 10.39
N ILE A 146 -0.64 -8.70 9.81
CA ILE A 146 -0.92 -9.60 8.69
C ILE A 146 -0.76 -11.04 9.15
N ASP A 147 -1.72 -11.87 8.76
CA ASP A 147 -1.63 -13.33 8.78
C ASP A 147 -2.23 -13.88 7.48
N LEU A 148 -1.37 -14.30 6.55
CA LEU A 148 -1.78 -14.82 5.24
C LEU A 148 -2.38 -16.23 5.30
N ASP A 149 -2.23 -16.96 6.40
CA ASP A 149 -2.82 -18.28 6.62
C ASP A 149 -4.24 -18.19 7.22
N GLY A 150 -4.61 -17.01 7.69
CA GLY A 150 -5.95 -16.67 8.11
C GLY A 150 -6.13 -16.75 9.61
N GLY A 151 -6.82 -15.74 10.13
CA GLY A 151 -7.18 -15.62 11.54
C GLY A 151 -7.88 -14.29 11.77
N PRO A 152 -9.05 -14.05 11.15
CA PRO A 152 -9.74 -12.79 11.33
C PRO A 152 -10.09 -12.64 12.82
N SER A 153 -9.71 -11.51 13.40
CA SER A 153 -10.20 -11.19 14.73
C SER A 153 -11.72 -11.07 14.66
N THR A 154 -12.40 -11.77 15.57
CA THR A 154 -13.86 -11.70 15.74
C THR A 154 -14.27 -10.62 16.74
N CYS A 155 -13.32 -9.79 17.18
CA CYS A 155 -13.59 -8.76 18.16
C CYS A 155 -14.45 -7.63 17.57
N PRO A 156 -15.41 -7.08 18.34
CA PRO A 156 -16.19 -5.93 17.90
C PRO A 156 -15.31 -4.67 17.79
N PRO A 157 -15.69 -3.65 16.99
CA PRO A 157 -14.87 -2.46 16.77
C PRO A 157 -14.45 -1.72 18.06
N GLU A 158 -15.28 -1.73 19.09
CA GLU A 158 -15.02 -1.09 20.38
C GLU A 158 -13.83 -1.72 21.13
N ALA A 159 -13.51 -2.98 20.83
CA ALA A 159 -12.37 -3.67 21.41
C ALA A 159 -11.03 -3.04 20.99
N LEU A 160 -10.99 -2.27 19.89
CA LEU A 160 -9.81 -1.53 19.46
C LEU A 160 -9.29 -0.57 20.56
N LEU A 161 -10.20 0.13 21.25
CA LEU A 161 -9.83 1.05 22.34
C LEU A 161 -9.37 0.30 23.60
N GLN A 162 -9.73 -0.98 23.72
CA GLN A 162 -9.28 -1.87 24.79
C GLN A 162 -7.89 -2.46 24.49
N GLY A 163 -7.35 -2.22 23.30
CA GLY A 163 -6.05 -2.73 22.86
C GLY A 163 -6.13 -4.09 22.15
N GLU A 164 -7.33 -4.57 21.86
CA GLU A 164 -7.53 -5.79 21.07
C GLU A 164 -7.31 -5.50 19.59
N ALA A 165 -6.86 -6.52 18.85
CA ALA A 165 -6.87 -6.49 17.40
C ALA A 165 -8.30 -6.70 16.90
N ILE A 166 -8.75 -5.95 15.89
CA ILE A 166 -10.06 -6.09 15.26
C ILE A 166 -9.91 -6.32 13.75
N ALA A 167 -10.92 -6.90 13.11
CA ALA A 167 -11.01 -6.97 11.66
C ALA A 167 -11.77 -5.76 11.09
N VAL A 168 -11.46 -5.38 9.85
CA VAL A 168 -12.21 -4.37 9.09
C VAL A 168 -12.92 -5.07 7.95
N PHE A 169 -14.21 -4.77 7.79
CA PHE A 169 -15.05 -5.34 6.74
C PHE A 169 -15.53 -4.23 5.81
N ASP A 170 -15.46 -4.48 4.50
CA ASP A 170 -16.01 -3.57 3.48
C ASP A 170 -17.16 -4.23 2.73
N SER A 171 -18.36 -4.11 3.30
CA SER A 171 -19.59 -4.67 2.72
C SER A 171 -19.91 -4.15 1.32
N ARG A 172 -19.39 -2.98 0.93
CA ARG A 172 -19.59 -2.40 -0.40
C ARG A 172 -18.64 -2.98 -1.43
N ASN A 173 -17.49 -3.51 -0.99
CA ASN A 173 -16.44 -4.04 -1.85
C ASN A 173 -16.05 -5.47 -1.41
N PRO A 174 -16.84 -6.51 -1.74
CA PRO A 174 -16.58 -7.88 -1.32
C PRO A 174 -15.20 -8.42 -1.71
N GLN A 175 -14.64 -7.95 -2.81
CA GLN A 175 -13.29 -8.30 -3.25
C GLN A 175 -12.19 -7.75 -2.33
N VAL A 176 -12.39 -6.55 -1.78
CA VAL A 176 -11.47 -5.91 -0.82
C VAL A 176 -11.64 -6.58 0.53
N ASP A 177 -12.88 -6.89 0.92
CA ASP A 177 -13.20 -7.60 2.15
C ASP A 177 -12.41 -8.92 2.26
N ARG A 178 -12.36 -9.73 1.19
CA ARG A 178 -11.55 -10.96 1.15
C ARG A 178 -10.06 -10.73 1.36
N LEU A 179 -9.52 -9.61 0.88
CA LEU A 179 -8.11 -9.25 1.11
C LEU A 179 -7.88 -8.79 2.55
N LEU A 180 -8.87 -8.19 3.19
CA LEU A 180 -8.79 -7.74 4.58
C LEU A 180 -8.96 -8.88 5.59
N GLN A 181 -9.42 -10.06 5.18
CA GLN A 181 -9.53 -11.23 6.05
C GLN A 181 -8.19 -11.72 6.61
N CYS A 182 -7.08 -11.39 5.93
CA CYS A 182 -5.73 -11.69 6.40
C CYS A 182 -5.17 -10.60 7.34
N ALA A 183 -6.00 -9.68 7.81
CA ALA A 183 -5.55 -8.51 8.57
C ALA A 183 -6.27 -8.32 9.91
N GLY A 184 -5.48 -7.94 10.91
CA GLY A 184 -5.96 -7.39 12.17
C GLY A 184 -5.45 -5.96 12.37
N PHE A 185 -6.22 -5.14 13.07
CA PHE A 185 -5.88 -3.76 13.33
C PHE A 185 -5.91 -3.50 14.83
N ARG A 186 -4.82 -2.97 15.39
CA ARG A 186 -4.71 -2.68 16.81
C ARG A 186 -4.12 -1.29 17.02
N LEU A 187 -4.59 -0.56 18.03
CA LEU A 187 -3.93 0.69 18.41
C LEU A 187 -2.52 0.44 18.95
N GLU A 188 -1.61 1.33 18.61
CA GLU A 188 -0.30 1.39 19.24
C GLU A 188 -0.49 1.69 20.75
N PRO A 189 0.25 1.03 21.67
CA PRO A 189 0.01 1.12 23.11
C PRO A 189 -0.06 2.53 23.73
N SER A 190 0.71 3.50 23.25
CA SER A 190 0.62 4.88 23.74
C SER A 190 -0.64 5.59 23.22
N TRP A 191 -1.01 5.37 21.96
CA TRP A 191 -2.24 5.88 21.37
C TRP A 191 -3.49 5.24 21.98
N GLN A 192 -3.43 3.94 22.29
CA GLN A 192 -4.48 3.21 22.99
C GLN A 192 -4.78 3.84 24.35
N ARG A 193 -3.76 4.01 25.19
CA ARG A 193 -3.91 4.63 26.52
C ARG A 193 -4.44 6.06 26.42
N TYR A 194 -3.94 6.83 25.47
CA TYR A 194 -4.40 8.18 25.21
C TYR A 194 -5.89 8.19 24.83
N TYR A 195 -6.28 7.51 23.76
CA TYR A 195 -7.66 7.51 23.30
C TYR A 195 -8.63 6.92 24.33
N PHE A 196 -8.24 5.86 25.04
CA PHE A 196 -9.05 5.32 26.12
C PHE A 196 -9.31 6.36 27.23
N SER A 197 -8.32 7.18 27.56
CA SER A 197 -8.43 8.23 28.59
C SER A 197 -9.24 9.44 28.12
N VAL A 198 -9.13 9.83 26.84
CA VAL A 198 -9.61 11.15 26.38
C VAL A 198 -10.91 11.08 25.57
N ALA A 199 -11.18 9.97 24.90
CA ALA A 199 -12.44 9.75 24.17
C ALA A 199 -13.49 9.21 25.15
N THR A 200 -14.10 10.08 25.94
CA THR A 200 -15.08 9.69 26.98
C THR A 200 -16.50 9.50 26.43
N GLY A 201 -16.88 10.23 25.38
CA GLY A 201 -18.19 10.14 24.73
C GLY A 201 -18.27 9.02 23.69
N ALA A 202 -19.45 8.37 23.57
CA ALA A 202 -19.68 7.29 22.61
C ALA A 202 -19.45 7.74 21.16
N GLU A 203 -19.90 8.95 20.80
CA GLU A 203 -19.70 9.52 19.46
C GLU A 203 -18.21 9.77 19.19
N THR A 204 -17.47 10.35 20.13
CA THR A 204 -16.03 10.58 20.00
C THR A 204 -15.28 9.26 19.85
N ARG A 205 -15.66 8.22 20.61
CA ARG A 205 -15.07 6.88 20.50
C ARG A 205 -15.29 6.29 19.10
N ALA A 206 -16.52 6.35 18.60
CA ALA A 206 -16.84 5.88 17.25
C ALA A 206 -16.02 6.63 16.19
N GLN A 207 -15.91 7.96 16.28
CA GLN A 207 -15.13 8.77 15.35
C GLN A 207 -13.63 8.44 15.40
N VAL A 208 -13.07 8.22 16.60
CA VAL A 208 -11.66 7.81 16.75
C VAL A 208 -11.43 6.47 16.08
N ILE A 209 -12.27 5.46 16.37
CA ILE A 209 -12.17 4.12 15.77
C ILE A 209 -12.25 4.22 14.25
N GLU A 210 -13.28 4.88 13.71
CA GLU A 210 -13.49 5.02 12.27
C GLU A 210 -12.29 5.71 11.58
N ARG A 211 -11.85 6.86 12.10
CA ARG A 211 -10.74 7.63 11.49
C ARG A 211 -9.41 6.90 11.59
N SER A 212 -9.14 6.24 12.71
CA SER A 212 -7.92 5.47 12.91
C SER A 212 -7.83 4.28 11.95
N LEU A 213 -8.93 3.56 11.71
CA LEU A 213 -8.97 2.43 10.78
C LEU A 213 -8.94 2.89 9.32
N ALA A 214 -9.74 3.90 8.97
CA ALA A 214 -9.82 4.43 7.60
C ALA A 214 -8.47 4.95 7.09
N ALA A 215 -7.59 5.39 8.00
CA ALA A 215 -6.26 5.86 7.66
C ALA A 215 -5.30 4.76 7.15
N VAL A 216 -5.54 3.47 7.48
CA VAL A 216 -4.57 2.39 7.20
C VAL A 216 -5.17 1.16 6.51
N ALA A 217 -6.48 0.90 6.66
CA ALA A 217 -7.08 -0.35 6.20
C ALA A 217 -6.89 -0.60 4.70
N PHE A 218 -6.95 0.47 3.90
CA PHE A 218 -6.85 0.39 2.44
C PHE A 218 -5.40 0.33 1.91
N ASP A 219 -4.38 0.34 2.77
CA ASP A 219 -2.99 0.24 2.32
C ASP A 219 -2.59 -1.21 2.03
N LEU A 220 -3.11 -2.15 2.82
CA LEU A 220 -2.74 -3.56 2.74
C LEU A 220 -3.03 -4.19 1.35
N PRO A 221 -4.21 -3.99 0.73
CA PRO A 221 -4.48 -4.58 -0.59
C PRO A 221 -3.42 -4.24 -1.65
N ILE A 222 -2.85 -3.02 -1.59
CA ILE A 222 -1.79 -2.58 -2.52
C ILE A 222 -0.48 -3.31 -2.24
N LEU A 223 -0.15 -3.55 -0.98
CA LEU A 223 1.04 -4.33 -0.60
C LEU A 223 0.90 -5.80 -1.03
N LEU A 224 -0.27 -6.41 -0.85
CA LEU A 224 -0.51 -7.78 -1.31
C LEU A 224 -0.37 -7.89 -2.83
N ALA A 225 -0.91 -6.91 -3.57
CA ALA A 225 -0.73 -6.81 -5.02
C ALA A 225 0.76 -6.66 -5.40
N LEU A 226 1.51 -5.81 -4.68
CA LEU A 226 2.95 -5.64 -4.89
C LEU A 226 3.71 -6.95 -4.68
N PHE A 227 3.49 -7.63 -3.54
CA PHE A 227 4.18 -8.88 -3.23
C PHE A 227 3.88 -9.98 -4.23
N LEU A 228 2.63 -10.02 -4.72
CA LEU A 228 2.27 -10.94 -5.78
C LEU A 228 3.06 -10.63 -7.05
N LEU A 229 3.04 -9.37 -7.49
CA LEU A 229 3.78 -8.96 -8.68
C LEU A 229 5.27 -9.27 -8.54
N MET A 230 5.88 -9.02 -7.39
CA MET A 230 7.28 -9.38 -7.14
C MET A 230 7.54 -10.88 -7.22
N ALA A 231 6.58 -11.72 -6.84
CA ALA A 231 6.70 -13.17 -6.92
C ALA A 231 6.49 -13.72 -8.34
N VAL A 232 5.72 -13.03 -9.20
CA VAL A 232 5.34 -13.53 -10.53
C VAL A 232 5.95 -12.77 -11.71
N ARG A 233 6.59 -11.63 -11.46
CA ARG A 233 7.23 -10.79 -12.47
C ARG A 233 8.71 -10.66 -12.21
N ASP A 234 9.51 -11.33 -13.04
CA ASP A 234 10.96 -11.18 -13.07
C ASP A 234 11.42 -9.88 -13.76
N ASP A 235 10.51 -9.17 -14.42
CA ASP A 235 10.79 -7.97 -15.22
C ASP A 235 10.58 -6.65 -14.45
N LEU A 236 10.35 -6.70 -13.14
CA LEU A 236 10.31 -5.49 -12.31
C LEU A 236 11.70 -4.84 -12.29
N ALA A 237 11.81 -3.68 -12.92
CA ALA A 237 13.06 -2.95 -13.00
C ALA A 237 13.40 -2.34 -11.62
N GLN A 238 14.59 -2.69 -11.13
CA GLN A 238 15.13 -2.24 -9.85
C GLN A 238 16.29 -1.27 -10.09
N LEU A 239 16.16 -0.04 -9.61
CA LEU A 239 17.21 0.97 -9.70
C LEU A 239 17.75 1.30 -8.31
N PRO A 240 18.92 0.77 -7.90
CA PRO A 240 19.55 1.14 -6.64
C PRO A 240 19.96 2.62 -6.61
N VAL A 241 19.43 3.36 -5.65
CA VAL A 241 19.77 4.76 -5.38
C VAL A 241 20.72 4.83 -4.20
N LYS A 242 22.00 5.10 -4.49
CA LYS A 242 23.08 5.24 -3.49
C LYS A 242 23.57 6.69 -3.42
N PRO A 243 23.12 7.50 -2.45
CA PRO A 243 23.40 8.93 -2.43
C PRO A 243 24.80 9.27 -1.90
N PHE A 244 25.85 8.50 -2.20
CA PHE A 244 27.21 8.70 -1.64
C PHE A 244 27.76 10.10 -1.85
N ARG A 245 27.74 10.61 -3.10
CA ARG A 245 28.24 11.97 -3.41
C ARG A 245 27.42 13.05 -2.71
N LEU A 246 26.11 12.87 -2.65
CA LEU A 246 25.21 13.80 -1.97
C LEU A 246 25.42 13.77 -0.47
N ASN A 247 25.62 12.60 0.13
CA ASN A 247 25.90 12.42 1.55
C ASN A 247 27.28 12.99 1.94
N ALA A 248 28.30 12.86 1.10
CA ALA A 248 29.59 13.52 1.32
C ALA A 248 29.43 15.05 1.37
N LYS A 249 28.62 15.63 0.47
CA LYS A 249 28.29 17.06 0.50
C LYS A 249 27.48 17.43 1.76
N ARG A 250 26.49 16.63 2.14
CA ARG A 250 25.67 16.85 3.34
C ARG A 250 26.50 16.80 4.61
N ALA A 251 27.43 15.85 4.73
CA ALA A 251 28.34 15.73 5.86
C ALA A 251 29.22 16.98 6.03
N ARG A 252 29.78 17.52 4.93
CA ARG A 252 30.53 18.79 4.94
C ARG A 252 29.70 19.99 5.41
N LEU A 253 28.38 19.93 5.25
CA LEU A 253 27.43 20.95 5.68
C LEU A 253 26.79 20.63 7.05
N GLY A 254 27.30 19.64 7.79
CA GLY A 254 26.74 19.23 9.09
C GLY A 254 25.34 18.61 9.01
N ARG A 255 24.87 18.20 7.82
CA ARG A 255 23.55 17.61 7.61
C ARG A 255 23.61 16.09 7.69
N ARG A 256 22.57 15.47 8.25
CA ARG A 256 22.41 14.01 8.34
C ARG A 256 22.37 13.35 6.95
N PRO A 257 22.89 12.13 6.78
CA PRO A 257 22.86 11.43 5.50
C PRO A 257 21.42 11.06 5.08
N LEU A 258 21.21 10.95 3.77
CA LEU A 258 20.02 10.34 3.17
C LEU A 258 20.21 8.82 3.10
N LEU A 259 19.11 8.07 3.17
CA LEU A 259 19.17 6.61 3.15
C LEU A 259 19.22 6.08 1.71
N GLU A 260 19.91 4.94 1.55
CA GLU A 260 19.87 4.16 0.31
C GLU A 260 18.50 3.50 0.14
N HIS A 261 18.04 3.40 -1.10
CA HIS A 261 16.79 2.71 -1.43
C HIS A 261 16.87 2.16 -2.85
N ILE A 262 15.88 1.36 -3.23
CA ILE A 262 15.70 0.84 -4.57
C ILE A 262 14.42 1.44 -5.12
N GLU A 263 14.51 2.11 -6.26
CA GLU A 263 13.33 2.51 -7.01
C GLU A 263 12.82 1.30 -7.81
N LEU A 264 11.57 0.90 -7.55
CA LEU A 264 10.90 -0.20 -8.24
C LEU A 264 9.96 0.33 -9.31
N SER A 265 9.98 -0.29 -10.48
CA SER A 265 9.12 0.06 -11.60
C SER A 265 8.65 -1.17 -12.38
N ALA A 266 7.47 -1.08 -12.95
CA ALA A 266 6.89 -2.08 -13.84
C ALA A 266 6.73 -1.48 -15.25
N PRO A 267 7.81 -1.38 -16.05
CA PRO A 267 7.73 -0.79 -17.38
C PRO A 267 6.72 -1.56 -18.24
N VAL A 268 5.79 -0.85 -18.88
CA VAL A 268 4.80 -1.43 -19.81
C VAL A 268 5.43 -2.02 -21.08
N PHE A 269 6.71 -1.75 -21.34
CA PHE A 269 7.47 -2.23 -22.50
C PHE A 269 8.72 -3.05 -22.14
N ALA A 270 8.62 -3.98 -21.19
CA ALA A 270 9.53 -5.11 -21.13
C ALA A 270 8.86 -6.27 -21.89
N GLY A 271 9.46 -6.69 -23.01
CA GLY A 271 8.81 -7.51 -24.04
C GLY A 271 8.19 -8.80 -23.52
N ALA A 272 6.85 -8.89 -23.59
CA ALA A 272 6.14 -10.16 -23.46
C ALA A 272 5.96 -10.78 -24.86
N SER A 273 6.47 -11.99 -25.05
CA SER A 273 6.22 -12.80 -26.23
C SER A 273 4.74 -13.18 -26.30
N VAL A 274 4.14 -12.92 -27.46
CA VAL A 274 2.72 -13.19 -27.72
C VAL A 274 2.53 -14.70 -27.85
N SER A 275 2.05 -15.36 -26.79
CA SER A 275 1.52 -16.74 -26.90
C SER A 275 0.08 -16.71 -27.41
N LEU A 276 -0.10 -17.23 -28.62
CA LEU A 276 -1.36 -17.53 -29.28
C LEU A 276 -1.81 -18.94 -28.88
N ASP A 277 -2.89 -19.04 -28.09
CA ASP A 277 -3.80 -20.19 -27.94
C ASP A 277 -4.85 -19.78 -26.88
N GLY A 278 -6.16 -20.05 -26.93
CA GLY A 278 -7.04 -20.86 -27.77
C GLY A 278 -8.18 -21.39 -26.86
N ALA A 279 -9.45 -21.03 -27.11
CA ALA A 279 -10.67 -21.82 -26.83
C ALA A 279 -11.96 -20.95 -26.86
N ARG A 280 -12.99 -21.49 -27.53
CA ARG A 280 -14.31 -20.89 -27.81
C ARG A 280 -15.28 -21.09 -26.64
N GLY A 281 -16.03 -20.03 -26.33
CA GLY A 281 -17.27 -20.07 -25.56
C GLY A 281 -18.25 -19.02 -26.09
N THR A 282 -19.52 -19.35 -26.25
CA THR A 282 -20.60 -18.51 -26.78
C THR A 282 -21.10 -17.48 -25.75
N ARG A 283 -20.21 -16.58 -25.31
CA ARG A 283 -20.57 -15.28 -24.74
C ARG A 283 -20.20 -14.21 -25.76
N ARG A 284 -21.00 -13.13 -25.89
CA ARG A 284 -20.60 -11.97 -26.72
C ARG A 284 -19.21 -11.52 -26.28
N GLY A 285 -18.23 -11.67 -27.16
CA GLY A 285 -16.83 -11.36 -26.85
C GLY A 285 -16.66 -9.87 -26.53
N PRO A 286 -15.69 -9.50 -25.67
CA PRO A 286 -15.45 -8.11 -25.35
C PRO A 286 -15.04 -7.32 -26.60
N ARG A 287 -15.36 -6.03 -26.62
CA ARG A 287 -14.88 -5.07 -27.64
C ARG A 287 -13.36 -5.00 -27.61
N PHE A 288 -12.73 -4.61 -28.72
CA PHE A 288 -11.28 -4.56 -28.83
C PHE A 288 -10.70 -3.50 -27.87
N HIS A 289 -9.85 -3.89 -26.93
CA HIS A 289 -9.22 -3.00 -25.95
C HIS A 289 -7.83 -3.47 -25.57
N HIS A 290 -7.02 -2.54 -25.07
CA HIS A 290 -5.70 -2.83 -24.52
C HIS A 290 -5.83 -3.26 -23.06
N VAL A 291 -5.21 -4.39 -22.72
CA VAL A 291 -5.09 -4.89 -21.34
C VAL A 291 -3.67 -4.62 -20.88
N ARG A 292 -3.48 -3.94 -19.75
CA ARG A 292 -2.16 -3.65 -19.15
C ARG A 292 -1.41 -4.92 -18.70
N GLY A 293 -2.13 -6.01 -18.56
CA GLY A 293 -1.70 -7.31 -18.06
C GLY A 293 -2.69 -7.78 -17.00
N HIS A 294 -2.71 -9.08 -16.71
CA HIS A 294 -3.58 -9.67 -15.67
C HIS A 294 -2.94 -10.93 -15.11
N LEU A 295 -3.42 -11.36 -13.94
CA LEU A 295 -3.01 -12.60 -13.31
C LEU A 295 -3.65 -13.79 -14.02
N VAL A 296 -2.88 -14.86 -14.18
CA VAL A 296 -3.44 -16.15 -14.58
C VAL A 296 -3.00 -17.20 -13.58
N ARG A 297 -3.97 -17.77 -12.87
CA ARG A 297 -3.78 -18.96 -12.02
C ARG A 297 -4.11 -20.22 -12.80
N ARG A 298 -3.18 -21.18 -12.82
CA ARG A 298 -3.41 -22.55 -13.29
C ARG A 298 -2.99 -23.52 -12.17
N ARG A 299 -3.97 -24.14 -11.50
CA ARG A 299 -3.74 -25.01 -10.33
C ARG A 299 -2.92 -24.27 -9.26
N ASN A 300 -1.72 -24.76 -8.95
CA ASN A 300 -0.82 -24.24 -7.92
C ASN A 300 0.25 -23.30 -8.48
N THR A 301 0.07 -22.79 -9.70
CA THR A 301 1.01 -21.87 -10.34
C THR A 301 0.30 -20.60 -10.75
N ILE A 302 0.94 -19.45 -10.51
CA ILE A 302 0.49 -18.14 -10.95
C ILE A 302 1.55 -17.58 -11.90
N TYR A 303 1.11 -16.93 -12.97
CA TYR A 303 1.99 -16.15 -13.82
C TYR A 303 1.32 -14.84 -14.24
N TRP A 304 2.14 -13.83 -14.50
CA TRP A 304 1.68 -12.57 -15.07
C TRP A 304 1.55 -12.71 -16.58
N ARG A 305 0.34 -12.46 -17.12
CA ARG A 305 0.18 -12.28 -18.57
C ARG A 305 0.42 -10.83 -18.90
N GLY A 306 1.50 -10.55 -19.60
CA GLY A 306 1.91 -9.19 -19.99
C GLY A 306 0.87 -8.42 -20.82
N PRO A 307 1.12 -7.13 -21.10
CA PRO A 307 0.22 -6.29 -21.87
C PRO A 307 -0.13 -6.92 -23.23
N HIS A 308 -1.42 -6.93 -23.58
CA HIS A 308 -1.89 -7.47 -24.87
C HIS A 308 -3.23 -6.86 -25.27
N TRP A 309 -3.57 -7.03 -26.54
CA TRP A 309 -4.87 -6.66 -27.07
C TRP A 309 -5.88 -7.80 -26.84
N ARG A 310 -7.08 -7.46 -26.37
CA ARG A 310 -8.17 -8.42 -26.15
C ARG A 310 -9.45 -7.95 -26.84
N GLY A 311 -10.25 -8.91 -27.30
CA GLY A 311 -11.56 -8.65 -27.90
C GLY A 311 -11.56 -8.68 -29.43
N HIS A 312 -12.74 -8.48 -30.03
CA HIS A 312 -12.90 -8.53 -31.49
C HIS A 312 -12.97 -7.13 -32.10
N VAL A 313 -12.08 -6.83 -33.05
CA VAL A 313 -12.04 -5.56 -33.81
C VAL A 313 -13.39 -5.23 -34.45
N ARG A 314 -14.11 -6.26 -34.92
CA ARG A 314 -15.44 -6.13 -35.56
C ARG A 314 -16.54 -5.64 -34.60
N LEU A 315 -16.34 -5.72 -33.28
CA LEU A 315 -17.29 -5.23 -32.27
C LEU A 315 -17.02 -3.78 -31.86
N GLY A 316 -16.08 -3.11 -32.56
CA GLY A 316 -15.59 -1.78 -32.23
C GLY A 316 -14.47 -1.80 -31.18
N SER A 317 -13.71 -0.72 -31.10
CA SER A 317 -12.73 -0.52 -30.04
C SER A 317 -13.37 0.18 -28.83
N VAL A 318 -13.00 -0.25 -27.62
CA VAL A 318 -13.23 0.59 -26.44
C VAL A 318 -12.26 1.75 -26.55
N ARG A 319 -12.77 2.97 -26.74
CA ARG A 319 -11.96 4.19 -26.65
C ARG A 319 -11.60 4.43 -25.19
N THR A 320 -10.68 3.65 -24.63
CA THR A 320 -9.90 4.11 -23.48
C THR A 320 -9.13 5.34 -23.96
N ARG A 321 -9.46 6.53 -23.43
CA ARG A 321 -9.01 7.88 -23.86
C ARG A 321 -7.48 8.12 -23.80
N THR A 322 -6.65 7.08 -23.74
CA THR A 322 -5.22 7.18 -23.46
C THR A 322 -4.31 6.76 -24.62
N VAL A 323 -4.85 6.31 -25.76
CA VAL A 323 -4.01 6.02 -26.93
C VAL A 323 -4.72 6.48 -28.21
N GLU A 324 -4.26 7.60 -28.79
CA GLU A 324 -4.48 7.89 -30.21
C GLU A 324 -3.35 7.22 -31.01
N LEU A 325 -3.73 6.28 -31.88
CA LEU A 325 -2.83 5.72 -32.88
C LEU A 325 -2.95 6.55 -34.16
N ARG A 326 -1.89 7.30 -34.49
CA ARG A 326 -1.69 7.78 -35.86
C ARG A 326 -0.92 6.71 -36.62
N LEU A 327 -1.54 6.14 -37.64
CA LEU A 327 -0.85 5.30 -38.61
C LEU A 327 0.04 6.21 -39.48
N PRO A 328 1.29 5.82 -39.80
CA PRO A 328 2.06 6.52 -40.81
C PRO A 328 1.36 6.36 -42.16
N GLY A 329 1.12 7.49 -42.84
CA GLY A 329 0.66 7.54 -44.21
C GLY A 329 1.79 7.32 -45.20
#